data_AF-A0A3M7QW40-F1
#
_entry.id   AF-A0A3M7QW40-F1
#
_cell.length_a   1.000
_cell.length_b   1.000
_cell.length_c   1.000
_cell.angle_alpha   90.00
_cell.angle_beta   90.00
_cell.angle_gamma   90.00
#
_symmetry.space_group_name_H-M   'P 1'
#
loop_
_entity.id
_entity.type
_entity.pdbx_description
1 polymer ?
#
loop_
_entity_poly.entity_id
_entity_poly.type
_entity_poly.pdbx_seq_one_letter_code
_entity_poly.pdbx_strand_id
1 'polypeptide(L)'
;MDLKKSISLKNRLKEVLKDCLLSSTGHGLAHFIKANNCFMRITWTFFTIISACFCSYMIAQNILKYLKFDVNTKIRVVNQFSAVFPTVTICNMNFFSSDFSLNFTTQFINDTKNNNPFSNSGESILINVAKMPEFHTNLNLYGDLKEKLIADCSFEMIPCNRSKLKYYLHPNYGNCFQFNPGYDNYENSEDLEST
;
A
#
# COMPACT_ATOMS: atom_id res chain seq x y z
N MET A 1 -66.27 -47.93 -23.84
CA MET A 1 -66.34 -47.29 -22.51
C MET A 1 -65.15 -47.79 -21.71
N ASP A 2 -64.00 -47.14 -21.85
CA ASP A 2 -62.81 -47.54 -21.09
C ASP A 2 -62.83 -46.87 -19.72
N LEU A 3 -63.04 -47.72 -18.71
CA LEU A 3 -63.00 -47.37 -17.29
C LEU A 3 -61.59 -46.87 -16.93
N LYS A 4 -61.44 -45.54 -16.92
CA LYS A 4 -60.24 -44.83 -16.45
C LYS A 4 -60.02 -45.13 -14.96
N LYS A 5 -59.20 -46.14 -14.68
CA LYS A 5 -58.73 -46.50 -13.34
C LYS A 5 -58.16 -45.26 -12.64
N SER A 6 -58.68 -44.90 -11.47
CA SER A 6 -58.20 -43.76 -10.68
C SER A 6 -56.79 -44.08 -10.15
N ILE A 7 -55.78 -43.67 -10.91
CA ILE A 7 -54.39 -43.79 -10.51
C ILE A 7 -54.17 -42.91 -9.26
N SER A 8 -53.79 -43.55 -8.16
CA SER A 8 -53.39 -42.91 -6.90
C SER A 8 -52.37 -41.78 -7.17
N LEU A 9 -52.57 -40.62 -6.54
CA LEU A 9 -51.69 -39.45 -6.65
C LEU A 9 -50.21 -39.80 -6.47
N LYS A 10 -49.91 -40.75 -5.56
CA LYS A 10 -48.54 -41.24 -5.31
C LYS A 10 -47.90 -41.88 -6.55
N ASN A 11 -48.68 -42.62 -7.33
CA ASN A 11 -48.18 -43.29 -8.53
C ASN A 11 -47.92 -42.28 -9.66
N ARG A 12 -48.80 -41.30 -9.83
CA ARG A 12 -48.56 -40.15 -10.73
C ARG A 12 -47.31 -39.38 -10.34
N LEU A 13 -47.13 -39.11 -9.05
CA LEU A 13 -45.97 -38.35 -8.55
C LEU A 13 -44.66 -39.12 -8.78
N LYS A 14 -44.68 -40.44 -8.61
CA LYS A 14 -43.53 -41.32 -8.88
C LYS A 14 -43.16 -41.34 -10.37
N GLU A 15 -44.14 -41.37 -11.27
CA GLU A 15 -43.90 -41.30 -12.72
C GLU A 15 -43.28 -39.96 -13.11
N VAL A 16 -43.86 -38.85 -12.63
CA VAL A 16 -43.34 -37.51 -12.92
C VAL A 16 -41.91 -37.32 -12.39
N LEU A 17 -41.61 -37.81 -11.18
CA LEU A 17 -40.26 -37.77 -10.64
C LEU A 17 -39.27 -38.60 -11.47
N LYS A 18 -39.70 -39.78 -11.95
CA LYS A 18 -38.86 -40.64 -12.78
C LYS A 18 -38.56 -39.98 -14.13
N ASP A 19 -39.55 -39.36 -14.75
CA ASP A 19 -39.38 -38.66 -16.03
C ASP A 19 -38.52 -37.41 -15.88
N CYS A 20 -38.69 -36.67 -14.79
CA CYS A 20 -37.84 -35.51 -14.44
C CYS A 20 -36.37 -35.92 -14.24
N LEU A 21 -36.11 -37.02 -13.53
CA LEU A 21 -34.75 -37.49 -13.31
C LEU A 21 -34.11 -38.10 -14.58
N LEU A 22 -34.90 -38.68 -15.48
CA LEU A 22 -34.43 -39.18 -16.78
C LEU A 22 -34.18 -38.07 -17.80
N SER A 23 -34.93 -36.97 -17.71
CA SER A 23 -34.74 -35.76 -18.54
C SER A 23 -33.69 -34.80 -17.97
N SER A 24 -33.20 -35.06 -16.76
CA SER A 24 -32.13 -34.28 -16.14
C SER A 24 -30.84 -34.37 -16.96
N THR A 25 -30.12 -33.25 -17.05
CA THR A 25 -28.76 -33.18 -17.62
C THR A 25 -27.69 -33.77 -16.68
N GLY A 26 -28.10 -34.26 -15.50
CA GLY A 26 -27.25 -34.96 -14.56
C GLY A 26 -26.78 -36.30 -15.14
N HIS A 27 -25.54 -36.33 -15.61
CA HIS A 27 -24.97 -37.43 -16.41
C HIS A 27 -25.09 -38.81 -15.74
N GLY A 28 -25.01 -38.90 -14.40
CA GLY A 28 -25.12 -40.20 -13.72
C GLY A 28 -26.49 -40.53 -13.12
N LEU A 29 -27.42 -39.57 -13.05
CA LEU A 29 -28.78 -39.81 -12.54
C LEU A 29 -29.60 -40.68 -13.50
N ALA A 30 -29.45 -40.45 -14.81
CA ALA A 30 -30.11 -41.27 -15.83
C ALA A 30 -29.62 -42.73 -15.80
N HIS A 31 -28.32 -42.96 -15.59
CA HIS A 31 -27.75 -44.30 -15.50
C HIS A 31 -28.18 -45.07 -14.24
N PHE A 32 -28.34 -44.38 -13.10
CA PHE A 32 -28.88 -44.97 -11.88
C PHE A 32 -30.31 -45.53 -12.06
N ILE A 33 -31.16 -44.78 -12.77
CA ILE A 33 -32.56 -45.15 -13.01
C ILE A 33 -32.68 -46.25 -14.05
N LYS A 34 -31.86 -46.21 -15.10
CA LYS A 34 -31.87 -47.18 -16.21
C LYS A 34 -31.18 -48.51 -15.89
N ALA A 35 -30.35 -48.57 -14.84
CA ALA A 35 -29.65 -49.80 -14.45
C ALA A 35 -30.62 -50.88 -13.92
N ASN A 36 -30.59 -52.06 -14.53
CA ASN A 36 -31.37 -53.23 -14.09
C ASN A 36 -30.66 -54.07 -13.02
N ASN A 37 -29.32 -54.08 -13.01
CA ASN A 37 -28.52 -54.90 -12.10
C ASN A 37 -28.13 -54.10 -10.86
N CYS A 38 -28.27 -54.72 -9.67
CA CYS A 38 -27.95 -54.08 -8.39
C CYS A 38 -26.49 -53.60 -8.33
N PHE A 39 -25.54 -54.41 -8.80
CA PHE A 39 -24.12 -54.04 -8.86
C PHE A 39 -23.89 -52.76 -9.66
N MET A 40 -24.41 -52.68 -10.88
CA MET A 40 -24.25 -51.50 -11.75
C MET A 40 -24.90 -50.27 -11.13
N ARG A 41 -26.05 -50.43 -10.46
CA ARG A 41 -26.71 -49.33 -9.75
C ARG A 41 -25.83 -48.80 -8.61
N ILE A 42 -25.19 -49.68 -7.83
CA ILE A 42 -24.25 -49.28 -6.77
C ILE A 42 -23.06 -48.54 -7.36
N THR A 43 -22.46 -49.07 -8.44
CA THR A 43 -21.31 -48.45 -9.10
C THR A 43 -21.62 -47.04 -9.62
N TRP A 44 -22.75 -46.84 -10.32
CA TRP A 44 -23.15 -45.52 -10.79
C TRP A 44 -23.43 -44.55 -9.64
N THR A 45 -24.12 -45.03 -8.60
CA THR A 45 -24.39 -44.21 -7.41
C THR A 45 -23.09 -43.76 -6.74
N PHE A 46 -22.16 -44.69 -6.53
CA PHE A 46 -20.86 -44.41 -5.92
C PHE A 46 -20.07 -43.35 -6.70
N PHE A 47 -19.91 -43.52 -8.01
CA PHE A 47 -19.17 -42.56 -8.83
C PHE A 47 -19.85 -41.18 -8.89
N THR A 48 -21.18 -41.13 -8.95
CA THR A 48 -21.91 -39.85 -8.94
C THR A 48 -21.75 -39.08 -7.63
N ILE A 49 -21.82 -39.78 -6.49
CA ILE A 49 -21.63 -39.17 -5.18
C ILE A 49 -20.21 -38.65 -5.03
N ILE A 50 -19.20 -39.44 -5.41
CA ILE A 50 -17.80 -39.02 -5.37
C ILE A 50 -17.57 -37.78 -6.23
N SER A 51 -18.08 -37.77 -7.46
CA SER A 51 -17.96 -36.63 -8.36
C SER A 51 -18.62 -35.37 -7.77
N ALA A 52 -19.81 -35.49 -7.18
CA ALA A 52 -20.52 -34.38 -6.54
C ALA A 52 -19.78 -33.82 -5.30
N CYS A 53 -19.23 -34.70 -4.47
CA CYS A 53 -18.42 -34.31 -3.30
C CYS A 53 -17.14 -33.58 -3.74
N PHE A 54 -16.43 -34.12 -4.72
CA PHE A 54 -15.20 -33.53 -5.23
C PHE A 54 -15.46 -32.17 -5.89
N CYS A 55 -16.56 -32.05 -6.65
CA CYS A 55 -16.98 -30.78 -7.25
C CYS A 55 -17.28 -29.72 -6.18
N SER A 56 -18.07 -30.08 -5.16
CA SER A 56 -18.39 -29.18 -4.03
C SER A 56 -17.14 -28.71 -3.29
N TYR A 57 -16.19 -29.63 -3.05
CA TYR A 57 -14.91 -29.31 -2.42
C TYR A 57 -14.10 -28.30 -3.27
N MET A 58 -13.98 -28.54 -4.58
CA MET A 58 -13.28 -27.63 -5.49
C MET A 58 -13.94 -26.25 -5.55
N ILE A 59 -15.27 -26.19 -5.55
CA ILE A 59 -16.01 -24.91 -5.51
C ILE A 59 -15.70 -24.16 -4.21
N ALA A 60 -15.77 -24.82 -3.05
CA ALA A 60 -15.47 -24.20 -1.77
C ALA A 60 -14.03 -23.66 -1.74
N GLN A 61 -13.05 -24.42 -2.23
CA GLN A 61 -11.66 -23.97 -2.30
C GLN A 61 -11.48 -22.75 -3.21
N ASN A 62 -12.16 -22.71 -4.36
CA ASN A 62 -12.11 -21.55 -5.25
C ASN A 62 -12.75 -20.31 -4.62
N ILE A 63 -13.87 -20.46 -3.90
CA ILE A 63 -14.51 -19.35 -3.18
C ILE A 63 -13.58 -18.83 -2.08
N LEU A 64 -12.99 -19.72 -1.27
CA LEU A 64 -12.05 -19.32 -0.22
C LEU A 64 -10.81 -18.63 -0.82
N LYS A 65 -10.29 -19.12 -1.95
CA LYS A 65 -9.18 -18.50 -2.66
C LYS A 65 -9.53 -17.11 -3.20
N TYR A 66 -10.74 -16.94 -3.74
CA TYR A 66 -11.24 -15.65 -4.22
C TYR A 66 -11.41 -14.65 -3.08
N LEU A 67 -12.02 -15.07 -1.97
CA LEU A 67 -12.25 -14.25 -0.77
C LEU A 67 -10.98 -14.04 0.07
N LYS A 68 -9.87 -14.69 -0.26
CA LYS A 68 -8.55 -14.39 0.30
C LYS A 68 -7.99 -13.07 -0.24
N PHE A 69 -8.50 -12.58 -1.38
CA PHE A 69 -8.06 -11.35 -2.03
C PHE A 69 -6.54 -11.28 -2.28
N ASP A 70 -5.90 -12.41 -2.56
CA ASP A 70 -4.48 -12.45 -2.92
C ASP A 70 -4.24 -11.70 -4.23
N VAL A 71 -3.27 -10.79 -4.24
CA VAL A 71 -2.85 -10.02 -5.42
C VAL A 71 -1.45 -10.42 -5.87
N ASN A 72 -1.23 -10.45 -7.19
CA ASN A 72 0.08 -10.69 -7.79
C ASN A 72 0.63 -9.39 -8.39
N THR A 73 1.81 -8.96 -7.94
CA THR A 73 2.50 -7.80 -8.50
C THR A 73 3.37 -8.22 -9.68
N LYS A 74 3.34 -7.45 -10.77
CA LYS A 74 4.22 -7.65 -11.94
C LYS A 74 5.19 -6.49 -12.03
N ILE A 75 6.46 -6.73 -11.71
CA ILE A 75 7.54 -5.74 -11.82
C ILE A 75 8.06 -5.74 -13.26
N ARG A 76 8.12 -4.57 -13.90
CA ARG A 76 8.69 -4.37 -15.24
C ARG A 76 9.61 -3.17 -15.22
N VAL A 77 10.79 -3.31 -15.81
CA VAL A 77 11.70 -2.18 -16.05
C VAL A 77 11.33 -1.58 -17.39
N VAL A 78 10.92 -0.31 -17.40
CA VAL A 78 10.59 0.45 -18.60
C VAL A 78 11.64 1.55 -18.74
N ASN A 79 12.35 1.57 -19.86
CA ASN A 79 13.34 2.61 -20.13
C ASN A 79 12.62 3.81 -20.76
N GLN A 80 12.62 4.94 -20.06
CA GLN A 80 12.10 6.22 -20.55
C GLN A 80 13.28 7.08 -21.04
N PHE A 81 13.08 7.81 -22.16
CA PHE A 81 14.13 8.67 -22.75
C PHE A 81 14.43 9.91 -21.88
N SER A 82 13.40 10.46 -21.25
CA SER A 82 13.50 11.59 -20.33
C SER A 82 12.82 11.22 -19.01
N ALA A 83 13.51 11.43 -17.89
CA ALA A 83 12.97 11.27 -16.55
C ALA A 83 12.81 12.65 -15.92
N VAL A 84 11.72 12.84 -15.16
CA VAL A 84 11.54 14.06 -14.36
C VAL A 84 12.58 14.07 -13.25
N PHE A 85 13.38 15.14 -13.18
CA PHE A 85 14.36 15.28 -12.11
C PHE A 85 13.65 15.51 -10.77
N PRO A 86 13.97 14.76 -9.70
CA PRO A 86 13.25 14.87 -8.44
C PRO A 86 13.60 16.15 -7.69
N THR A 87 12.80 16.46 -6.66
CA THR A 87 13.19 17.45 -5.66
C THR A 87 14.36 16.94 -4.84
N VAL A 88 15.45 17.72 -4.78
CA VAL A 88 16.62 17.42 -3.96
C VAL A 88 16.61 18.34 -2.74
N THR A 89 16.46 17.76 -1.55
CA THR A 89 16.51 18.50 -0.29
C THR A 89 17.87 18.29 0.38
N ILE A 90 18.59 19.39 0.64
CA ILE A 90 19.90 19.39 1.28
C ILE A 90 19.75 20.00 2.68
N CYS A 91 20.18 19.26 3.70
CA CYS A 91 20.14 19.66 5.10
C CYS A 91 21.51 19.49 5.73
N ASN A 92 21.86 20.34 6.70
CA ASN A 92 22.91 19.98 7.64
C ASN A 92 22.38 18.91 8.60
N MET A 93 23.18 17.88 8.91
CA MET A 93 22.80 16.89 9.93
C MET A 93 22.69 17.50 11.33
N ASN A 94 23.37 18.62 11.59
CA ASN A 94 23.30 19.33 12.85
C ASN A 94 22.20 20.42 12.81
N PHE A 95 21.20 20.29 13.68
CA PHE A 95 20.10 21.24 13.85
C PHE A 95 20.57 22.61 14.37
N PHE A 96 21.57 22.62 15.26
CA PHE A 96 22.10 23.82 15.92
C PHE A 96 23.51 24.11 15.40
N SER A 97 23.59 24.80 14.27
CA SER A 97 24.84 25.04 13.53
C SER A 97 25.21 26.53 13.36
N SER A 98 24.31 27.45 13.71
CA SER A 98 24.54 28.90 13.63
C SER A 98 25.14 29.48 14.93
N ASP A 99 25.68 30.69 14.87
CA ASP A 99 26.15 31.41 16.06
C ASP A 99 25.00 31.71 17.05
N PHE A 100 23.79 31.97 16.55
CA PHE A 100 22.60 32.13 17.37
C PHE A 100 22.29 30.84 18.16
N SER A 101 22.42 29.68 17.50
CA SER A 101 22.21 28.39 18.13
C SER A 101 23.22 28.09 19.24
N LEU A 102 24.46 28.56 19.10
CA LEU A 102 25.47 28.41 20.16
C LEU A 102 25.04 29.15 21.42
N ASN A 103 24.59 30.41 21.29
CA ASN A 103 24.12 31.18 22.44
C ASN A 103 22.89 30.53 23.08
N PHE A 104 21.92 30.11 22.28
CA PHE A 104 20.72 29.43 22.74
C PHE A 104 21.05 28.13 23.48
N THR A 105 21.80 27.22 22.87
CA THR A 105 22.15 25.93 23.49
C THR A 105 22.93 26.12 24.78
N THR A 106 23.83 27.12 24.85
CA THR A 106 24.60 27.44 26.05
C THR A 106 23.73 27.78 27.26
N GLN A 107 22.56 28.40 27.06
CA GLN A 107 21.61 28.69 28.15
C GLN A 107 21.06 27.41 28.81
N PHE A 108 20.97 26.32 28.04
CA PHE A 108 20.39 25.05 28.48
C PHE A 108 21.44 23.94 28.72
N ILE A 109 22.74 24.24 28.57
CA ILE A 109 23.82 23.27 28.82
C ILE A 109 23.75 22.71 30.25
N ASN A 110 23.48 23.56 31.25
CA ASN A 110 23.44 23.10 32.65
C ASN A 110 22.26 22.15 32.93
N ASP A 111 21.12 22.39 32.30
CA ASP A 111 19.93 21.53 32.45
C ASP A 111 20.13 20.17 31.77
N THR A 112 20.92 20.12 30.70
CA THR A 112 21.25 18.87 29.98
C THR A 112 22.43 18.11 30.59
N LYS A 113 23.25 18.73 31.43
CA LYS A 113 24.50 18.16 31.99
C LYS A 113 24.27 16.97 32.94
N ASN A 114 23.07 16.86 33.51
CA ASN A 114 22.68 15.73 34.37
C ASN A 114 22.35 14.47 33.56
N ASN A 115 22.22 14.57 32.24
CA ASN A 115 22.00 13.44 31.35
C ASN A 115 23.33 12.86 30.88
N ASN A 116 23.37 11.55 30.69
CA ASN A 116 24.54 10.88 30.13
C ASN A 116 24.83 11.45 28.73
N PRO A 117 26.05 11.98 28.46
CA PRO A 117 26.43 12.57 27.18
C PRO A 117 26.31 11.59 25.99
N PHE A 118 26.27 10.28 26.24
CA PHE A 118 26.11 9.25 25.21
C PHE A 118 24.64 8.89 24.90
N SER A 119 23.66 9.50 25.56
CA SER A 119 22.26 9.08 25.44
C SER A 119 21.47 9.74 24.30
N ASN A 120 22.07 10.61 23.47
CA ASN A 120 21.37 11.46 22.46
C ASN A 120 20.15 12.25 23.01
N SER A 121 19.96 12.26 24.33
CA SER A 121 18.83 12.90 25.00
C SER A 121 19.00 14.43 25.02
N GLY A 122 20.24 14.93 25.13
CA GLY A 122 20.51 16.37 25.17
C GLY A 122 20.04 17.09 23.90
N GLU A 123 20.43 16.59 22.73
CA GLU A 123 20.06 17.20 21.44
C GLU A 123 18.54 17.15 21.20
N SER A 124 17.90 16.00 21.46
CA SER A 124 16.46 15.85 21.31
C SER A 124 15.65 16.74 22.26
N ILE A 125 16.11 16.94 23.51
CA ILE A 125 15.52 17.90 24.45
C ILE A 125 15.65 19.31 23.88
N LEU A 126 16.83 19.73 23.43
CA LEU A 126 17.05 21.06 22.87
C LEU A 126 16.17 21.33 21.65
N ILE A 127 16.02 20.35 20.75
CA ILE A 127 15.13 20.45 19.59
C ILE A 127 13.67 20.65 20.05
N ASN A 128 13.23 19.94 21.09
CA ASN A 128 11.87 20.09 21.62
C ASN A 128 11.66 21.46 22.27
N VAL A 129 12.66 21.99 23.00
CA VAL A 129 12.62 23.35 23.56
C VAL A 129 12.57 24.38 22.45
N ALA A 130 13.39 24.24 21.40
CA ALA A 130 13.38 25.15 20.25
C ALA A 130 12.02 25.19 19.50
N LYS A 131 11.24 24.11 19.58
CA LYS A 131 9.89 24.00 19.00
C LYS A 131 8.78 24.56 19.89
N MET A 132 9.07 24.96 21.14
CA MET A 132 8.08 25.58 22.01
C MET A 132 7.65 26.95 21.46
N PRO A 133 6.40 27.39 21.71
CA PRO A 133 5.85 28.61 21.10
C PRO A 133 6.65 29.88 21.41
N GLU A 134 7.36 29.92 22.54
CA GLU A 134 8.25 31.03 22.91
C GLU A 134 9.47 31.16 21.98
N PHE A 135 10.01 30.03 21.50
CA PHE A 135 11.25 29.96 20.72
C PHE A 135 11.00 29.66 19.23
N HIS A 136 9.80 29.20 18.87
CA HIS A 136 9.43 28.76 17.53
C HIS A 136 9.67 29.83 16.44
N THR A 137 9.55 31.12 16.79
CA THR A 137 9.78 32.23 15.84
C THR A 137 11.23 32.30 15.34
N ASN A 138 12.17 31.71 16.08
CA ASN A 138 13.60 31.73 15.77
C ASN A 138 14.09 30.44 15.09
N LEU A 139 13.20 29.53 14.67
CA LEU A 139 13.59 28.23 14.10
C LEU A 139 14.55 28.35 12.91
N ASN A 140 14.34 29.36 12.07
CA ASN A 140 15.18 29.64 10.90
C ASN A 140 16.58 30.16 11.29
N LEU A 141 16.78 30.60 12.53
CA LEU A 141 18.05 31.14 13.02
C LEU A 141 18.94 30.06 13.63
N TYR A 142 18.44 28.86 13.94
CA TYR A 142 19.24 27.81 14.59
C TYR A 142 20.14 27.04 13.63
N GLY A 143 19.68 26.83 12.40
CA GLY A 143 20.42 26.09 11.38
C GLY A 143 21.33 26.98 10.53
N ASP A 144 22.12 26.34 9.68
CA ASP A 144 23.00 27.02 8.73
C ASP A 144 22.23 27.82 7.66
N LEU A 145 22.92 28.84 7.14
CA LEU A 145 22.51 29.59 5.96
C LEU A 145 22.80 28.80 4.68
N LYS A 146 22.00 29.02 3.63
CA LYS A 146 22.20 28.35 2.32
C LYS A 146 23.59 28.61 1.75
N GLU A 147 24.15 29.80 2.00
CA GLU A 147 25.46 30.19 1.47
C GLU A 147 26.63 29.45 2.12
N LYS A 148 26.46 29.02 3.37
CA LYS A 148 27.45 28.21 4.09
C LYS A 148 27.33 26.74 3.72
N LEU A 149 26.10 26.24 3.52
CA LEU A 149 25.84 24.83 3.22
C LEU A 149 26.13 24.48 1.75
N ILE A 150 25.86 25.39 0.81
CA ILE A 150 25.95 25.16 -0.63
C ILE A 150 26.93 26.17 -1.23
N ALA A 151 28.17 25.72 -1.44
CA ALA A 151 29.23 26.54 -2.02
C ALA A 151 29.03 26.77 -3.52
N ASP A 152 28.67 25.73 -4.26
CA ASP A 152 28.44 25.76 -5.70
C ASP A 152 27.32 24.78 -6.09
N CYS A 153 26.68 25.01 -7.24
CA CYS A 153 25.56 24.21 -7.72
C CYS A 153 25.46 24.28 -9.25
N SER A 154 25.41 23.11 -9.89
CA SER A 154 25.17 22.96 -11.33
C SER A 154 24.25 21.78 -11.61
N PHE A 155 23.39 21.93 -12.62
CA PHE A 155 22.49 20.90 -13.11
C PHE A 155 22.61 20.84 -14.63
N GLU A 156 22.87 19.66 -15.21
CA GLU A 156 23.13 19.49 -16.65
C GLU A 156 24.23 20.41 -17.20
N MET A 157 25.28 20.65 -16.39
CA MET A 157 26.39 21.57 -16.68
C MET A 157 26.00 23.06 -16.74
N ILE A 158 24.77 23.40 -16.38
CA ILE A 158 24.28 24.78 -16.27
C ILE A 158 24.34 25.20 -14.80
N PRO A 159 24.90 26.38 -14.48
CA PRO A 159 24.95 26.87 -13.11
C PRO A 159 23.53 27.11 -12.58
N CYS A 160 23.23 26.57 -11.41
CA CYS A 160 21.90 26.66 -10.85
C CYS A 160 21.70 28.00 -10.14
N ASN A 161 20.46 28.54 -10.19
CA ASN A 161 20.15 29.78 -9.48
C ASN A 161 19.96 29.50 -7.98
N ARG A 162 21.01 29.71 -7.19
CA ARG A 162 21.01 29.53 -5.72
C ARG A 162 19.98 30.38 -4.97
N SER A 163 19.53 31.49 -5.56
CA SER A 163 18.48 32.32 -4.95
C SER A 163 17.11 31.66 -5.01
N LYS A 164 16.88 30.76 -5.97
CA LYS A 164 15.64 30.01 -6.15
C LYS A 164 15.59 28.71 -5.33
N LEU A 165 16.61 28.40 -4.53
CA LEU A 165 16.54 27.28 -3.60
C LEU A 165 15.49 27.56 -2.52
N LYS A 166 14.49 26.69 -2.43
CA LYS A 166 13.36 26.87 -1.51
C LYS A 166 13.77 26.46 -0.10
N TYR A 167 13.54 27.33 0.87
CA TYR A 167 13.75 27.00 2.27
C TYR A 167 12.71 25.97 2.74
N TYR A 168 13.18 24.95 3.45
CA TYR A 168 12.36 23.92 4.08
C TYR A 168 12.87 23.67 5.49
N LEU A 169 11.99 23.81 6.49
CA LEU A 169 12.34 23.50 7.88
C LEU A 169 12.07 22.02 8.15
N HIS A 170 13.13 21.22 8.24
CA HIS A 170 13.02 19.80 8.59
C HIS A 170 12.90 19.61 10.11
N PRO A 171 11.98 18.76 10.60
CA PRO A 171 11.73 18.62 12.03
C PRO A 171 12.94 18.15 12.85
N ASN A 172 13.87 17.42 12.24
CA ASN A 172 15.05 16.87 12.93
C ASN A 172 16.37 17.54 12.54
N TYR A 173 16.39 18.28 11.43
CA TYR A 173 17.64 18.83 10.86
C TYR A 173 17.63 20.36 10.76
N GLY A 174 16.51 20.99 11.11
CA GLY A 174 16.39 22.44 11.08
C GLY A 174 16.38 22.94 9.64
N ASN A 175 17.26 23.88 9.34
CA ASN A 175 17.29 24.54 8.04
C ASN A 175 17.74 23.59 6.92
N CYS A 176 16.88 23.44 5.92
CA CYS A 176 17.18 22.74 4.68
C CYS A 176 16.79 23.57 3.48
N PHE A 177 17.34 23.20 2.32
CA PHE A 177 17.12 23.90 1.06
C PHE A 177 16.79 22.90 -0.04
N GLN A 178 15.73 23.18 -0.79
CA GLN A 178 15.20 22.32 -1.84
C GLN A 178 15.54 22.88 -3.21
N PHE A 179 16.14 22.03 -4.03
CA PHE A 179 16.28 22.23 -5.46
C PHE A 179 15.15 21.48 -6.18
N ASN A 180 14.54 22.13 -7.16
CA ASN A 180 13.42 21.63 -7.95
C ASN A 180 12.21 21.15 -7.11
N PRO A 181 11.59 22.01 -6.27
CA PRO A 181 10.45 21.63 -5.43
C PRO A 181 9.14 21.39 -6.22
N GLY A 182 9.10 21.74 -7.51
CA GLY A 182 7.93 21.61 -8.38
C GLY A 182 6.88 22.71 -8.20
N TYR A 183 6.59 23.13 -6.96
CA TYR A 183 5.60 24.17 -6.66
C TYR A 183 6.10 25.18 -5.61
N ASP A 184 5.71 26.45 -5.79
CA ASP A 184 5.85 27.48 -4.76
C ASP A 184 4.83 27.28 -3.62
N ASN A 185 4.82 28.17 -2.62
CA ASN A 185 3.86 28.09 -1.50
C ASN A 185 2.42 28.51 -1.89
N TYR A 186 2.20 28.88 -3.15
CA TYR A 186 0.94 29.34 -3.74
C TYR A 186 0.45 28.42 -4.87
N GLU A 187 0.99 27.20 -4.98
CA GLU A 187 0.70 26.20 -6.02
C GLU A 187 1.05 26.64 -7.46
N ASN A 188 1.86 27.68 -7.66
CA ASN A 188 2.43 27.97 -8.97
C ASN A 188 3.59 27.01 -9.22
N SER A 189 3.68 26.49 -10.45
CA SER A 189 4.80 25.64 -10.86
C SER A 189 6.11 26.45 -10.84
N GLU A 190 6.95 26.20 -9.85
CA GLU A 190 8.36 26.59 -9.82
C GLU A 190 9.20 25.37 -10.16
N ASP A 191 8.90 24.76 -11.32
CA ASP A 191 9.90 23.96 -11.99
C ASP A 191 11.04 24.93 -12.29
N LEU A 192 12.23 24.62 -11.76
CA LEU A 192 13.42 25.33 -12.15
C LEU A 192 13.68 24.95 -13.60
N GLU A 193 13.07 25.67 -14.53
CA GLU A 193 13.49 25.66 -15.93
C GLU A 193 15.00 25.87 -15.91
N SER A 194 15.71 24.89 -16.48
CA SER A 194 17.09 25.09 -16.88
C SER A 194 17.09 26.31 -17.80
N THR A 195 17.52 27.45 -17.27
CA THR A 195 17.80 28.64 -18.08
C THR A 195 19.01 28.39 -18.95
#